data_AF-A0A7S3TKB2-F1
#
_entry.id   AF-A0A7S3TKB2-F1
#
_cell.length_a   1.000
_cell.length_b   1.000
_cell.length_c   1.000
_cell.angle_alpha   90.00
_cell.angle_beta   90.00
_cell.angle_gamma   90.00
#
_symmetry.space_group_name_H-M   'P 1'
#
loop_
_entity.id
_entity.type
_entity.pdbx_description
1 polymer ?
#
loop_
_entity_poly.entity_id
_entity_poly.type
_entity_poly.pdbx_seq_one_letter_code
_entity_poly.pdbx_strand_id
1 'polypeptide(L)'
;ILHALKVRAAASLGNFVAFFRLYGQAPGHSAYVMDTFIGRERFSALRVFCKSYMPSIPVSVVASRLAFDDASECADWIEDHGGVLSADRLLLDCKLSKGKLVEYSISAKLEEERKAAQRRAESMSALKGWNQQEEDDS
;
A
#
# COMPACT_ATOMS: atom_id res chain seq x y z
N ILE A 1 10.12 -17.08 -17.99
CA ILE A 1 10.31 -17.87 -16.74
C ILE A 1 11.48 -17.34 -15.89
N LEU A 2 12.69 -17.15 -16.45
CA LEU A 2 13.85 -16.64 -15.70
C LEU A 2 13.61 -15.29 -14.97
N HIS A 3 12.89 -14.36 -15.60
CA HIS A 3 12.54 -13.07 -15.00
C HIS A 3 11.67 -13.23 -13.73
N ALA A 4 10.61 -14.04 -13.80
CA ALA A 4 9.73 -14.31 -12.66
C ALA A 4 10.46 -14.99 -11.49
N LEU A 5 11.44 -15.87 -11.77
CA LEU A 5 12.26 -16.49 -10.72
C LEU A 5 13.17 -15.46 -10.02
N LYS A 6 13.77 -14.53 -10.78
CA LYS A 6 14.59 -13.44 -10.22
C LYS A 6 13.74 -12.48 -9.37
N VAL A 7 12.51 -12.18 -9.82
CA VAL A 7 11.54 -11.36 -9.08
C VAL A 7 11.16 -12.04 -7.76
N ARG A 8 10.81 -13.34 -7.79
CA ARG A 8 10.50 -14.12 -6.58
C ARG A 8 11.68 -14.15 -5.60
N ALA A 9 12.90 -14.34 -6.11
CA ALA A 9 14.11 -14.34 -5.28
C ALA A 9 14.35 -12.96 -4.65
N ALA A 10 14.24 -11.87 -5.42
CA ALA A 10 14.38 -10.51 -4.91
C ALA A 10 13.34 -10.17 -3.84
N ALA A 11 12.07 -10.53 -4.06
CA ALA A 11 11.00 -10.35 -3.09
C ALA A 11 11.21 -11.19 -1.82
N SER A 12 11.62 -12.46 -1.96
CA SER A 12 11.88 -13.35 -0.81
C SER A 12 13.06 -12.89 0.04
N LEU A 13 14.06 -12.28 -0.59
CA LEU A 13 15.24 -11.72 0.07
C LEU A 13 15.02 -10.30 0.61
N GLY A 14 13.85 -9.69 0.37
CA GLY A 14 13.61 -8.28 0.68
C GLY A 14 14.59 -7.35 -0.02
N ASN A 15 15.11 -7.72 -1.19
CA ASN A 15 16.04 -6.90 -1.96
C ASN A 15 15.26 -5.99 -2.91
N PHE A 16 14.75 -4.89 -2.34
CA PHE A 16 13.94 -3.89 -3.05
C PHE A 16 14.71 -3.22 -4.20
N VAL A 17 16.02 -3.00 -4.07
CA VAL A 17 16.83 -2.41 -5.16
C VAL A 17 16.85 -3.30 -6.40
N ALA A 18 17.07 -4.60 -6.21
CA ALA A 18 17.02 -5.56 -7.31
C ALA A 18 15.61 -5.71 -7.86
N PHE A 19 14.59 -5.64 -6.99
CA PHE A 19 13.18 -5.72 -7.37
C PHE A 19 12.76 -4.54 -8.27
N PHE A 20 12.99 -3.30 -7.87
CA PHE A 20 12.63 -2.12 -8.67
C PHE A 20 13.44 -2.04 -9.98
N ARG A 21 14.68 -2.51 -10.00
CA ARG A 21 15.46 -2.63 -11.24
C ARG A 21 14.87 -3.65 -12.20
N LEU A 22 14.37 -4.78 -11.68
CA LEU A 22 13.67 -5.79 -12.49
C LEU A 22 12.31 -5.28 -12.96
N TYR A 23 11.61 -4.49 -12.14
CA TYR A 23 10.35 -3.83 -12.48
C TYR A 23 10.51 -2.92 -13.71
N GLY A 24 11.52 -2.04 -13.72
CA GLY A 24 11.79 -1.17 -14.87
C GLY A 24 12.25 -1.90 -16.15
N GLN A 25 12.65 -3.17 -16.06
CA GLN A 25 13.09 -4.00 -17.19
C GLN A 25 12.06 -5.07 -17.58
N ALA A 26 10.86 -5.03 -16.99
CA ALA A 26 9.85 -6.07 -17.13
C ALA A 26 9.18 -6.01 -18.52
N PRO A 27 9.22 -7.10 -19.31
CA PRO A 27 8.47 -7.17 -20.56
C PRO A 27 6.98 -7.48 -20.29
N GLY A 28 6.08 -6.62 -20.75
CA GLY A 28 4.63 -6.86 -20.81
C GLY A 28 3.96 -7.14 -19.45
N HIS A 29 3.19 -8.24 -19.36
CA HIS A 29 2.31 -8.57 -18.23
C HIS A 29 3.02 -8.90 -16.89
N SER A 30 4.35 -8.99 -16.88
CA SER A 30 5.12 -9.24 -15.66
C SER A 30 5.11 -8.06 -14.69
N ALA A 31 4.96 -6.83 -15.22
CA ALA A 31 4.78 -5.62 -14.42
C ALA A 31 3.49 -5.69 -13.57
N TYR A 32 2.38 -6.14 -14.17
CA TYR A 32 1.09 -6.24 -13.48
C TYR A 32 1.11 -7.19 -12.28
N VAL A 33 1.81 -8.32 -12.40
CA VAL A 33 1.99 -9.24 -11.27
C VAL A 33 2.82 -8.59 -10.17
N MET A 34 3.87 -7.84 -10.52
CA MET A 34 4.69 -7.10 -9.57
C MET A 34 3.93 -5.95 -8.89
N ASP A 35 3.00 -5.29 -9.60
CA ASP A 35 2.14 -4.24 -9.04
C ASP A 35 1.26 -4.75 -7.90
N THR A 36 0.91 -6.04 -7.87
CA THR A 36 0.08 -6.60 -6.79
C THR A 36 0.77 -6.62 -5.43
N PHE A 37 2.12 -6.62 -5.38
CA PHE A 37 2.89 -6.64 -4.14
C PHE A 37 3.91 -5.51 -4.00
N ILE A 38 4.00 -4.61 -4.99
CA ILE A 38 4.88 -3.43 -4.94
C ILE A 38 4.58 -2.54 -3.73
N GLY A 39 3.31 -2.39 -3.33
CA GLY A 39 2.93 -1.60 -2.16
C GLY A 39 3.53 -2.14 -0.87
N ARG A 40 3.52 -3.46 -0.69
CA ARG A 40 4.14 -4.13 0.46
C ARG A 40 5.65 -3.96 0.47
N GLU A 41 6.28 -4.14 -0.69
CA GLU A 41 7.73 -3.97 -0.82
C GLU A 41 8.15 -2.51 -0.57
N ARG A 42 7.37 -1.53 -1.05
CA ARG A 42 7.57 -0.10 -0.75
C ARG A 42 7.52 0.17 0.74
N PHE A 43 6.55 -0.41 1.46
CA PHE A 43 6.44 -0.24 2.92
C PHE A 43 7.59 -0.91 3.69
N SER A 44 7.97 -2.13 3.29
CA SER A 44 9.13 -2.82 3.86
C SER A 44 10.41 -2.00 3.70
N ALA A 45 10.63 -1.47 2.49
CA ALA A 45 11.75 -0.58 2.19
C ALA A 45 11.71 0.72 3.01
N LEU A 46 10.54 1.35 3.16
CA LEU A 46 10.37 2.53 4.01
C LEU A 46 10.79 2.25 5.47
N ARG A 47 10.40 1.11 6.03
CA ARG A 47 10.83 0.70 7.38
C ARG A 47 12.34 0.53 7.49
N VAL A 48 12.99 0.01 6.45
CA VAL A 48 14.45 -0.11 6.40
C VAL A 48 15.08 1.28 6.33
N PHE A 49 14.58 2.18 5.48
CA PHE A 49 15.10 3.54 5.38
C PHE A 49 15.02 4.30 6.70
N CYS A 50 13.89 4.20 7.40
CA CYS A 50 13.73 4.80 8.72
C CYS A 50 14.69 4.22 9.78
N LYS A 51 15.22 3.01 9.58
CA LYS A 51 16.23 2.41 10.47
C LYS A 51 17.66 2.78 10.07
N SER A 52 17.97 2.89 8.78
CA SER A 52 19.34 3.06 8.28
C SER A 52 19.78 4.52 8.11
N TYR A 53 18.86 5.45 7.84
CA TYR A 53 19.18 6.85 7.49
C TYR A 53 18.87 7.88 8.59
N MET A 54 18.86 7.48 9.87
CA MET A 54 18.60 8.44 10.97
C MET A 54 19.67 9.56 11.01
N PRO A 55 19.29 10.83 11.30
CA PRO A 55 18.01 11.26 11.88
C PRO A 55 16.88 11.54 10.88
N SER A 56 17.18 11.97 9.65
CA SER A 56 16.21 12.31 8.61
C SER A 56 16.73 11.98 7.21
N ILE A 57 15.82 11.75 6.27
CA ILE A 57 16.13 11.45 4.86
C ILE A 57 15.31 12.36 3.92
N PRO A 58 15.90 12.90 2.83
CA PRO A 58 15.14 13.65 1.85
C PRO A 58 14.10 12.80 1.12
N VAL A 59 12.89 13.33 0.97
CA VAL A 59 11.78 12.66 0.27
C VAL A 59 12.13 12.40 -1.20
N SER A 60 12.90 13.28 -1.85
CA SER A 60 13.39 13.07 -3.22
C SER A 60 14.23 11.79 -3.38
N VAL A 61 15.03 11.47 -2.36
CA VAL A 61 15.81 10.23 -2.32
C VAL A 61 14.86 9.05 -2.15
N VAL A 62 13.92 9.13 -1.19
CA VAL A 62 12.94 8.06 -0.94
C VAL A 62 12.10 7.79 -2.20
N ALA A 63 11.58 8.84 -2.85
CA ALA A 63 10.80 8.76 -4.08
C ALA A 63 11.57 8.04 -5.20
N SER A 64 12.82 8.46 -5.44
CA SER A 64 13.69 7.83 -6.43
C SER A 64 13.99 6.36 -6.13
N ARG A 65 14.14 5.97 -4.85
CA ARG A 65 14.51 4.60 -4.47
C ARG A 65 13.31 3.66 -4.39
N LEU A 66 12.12 4.19 -4.13
CA LEU A 66 10.84 3.46 -4.14
C LEU A 66 10.16 3.46 -5.52
N ALA A 67 10.81 4.06 -6.52
CA ALA A 67 10.30 4.23 -7.88
C ALA A 67 8.92 4.90 -7.90
N PHE A 68 8.81 6.05 -7.23
CA PHE A 68 7.71 6.99 -7.44
C PHE A 68 8.05 7.92 -8.60
N ASP A 69 7.04 8.29 -9.37
CA ASP A 69 7.19 9.24 -10.48
C ASP A 69 7.35 10.67 -9.95
N ASP A 70 6.68 10.99 -8.84
CA ASP A 70 6.73 12.31 -8.22
C ASP A 70 7.06 12.28 -6.72
N ALA A 71 7.79 13.31 -6.26
CA ALA A 71 8.16 13.44 -4.85
C ALA A 71 6.99 13.84 -3.96
N SER A 72 6.00 14.58 -4.48
CA SER A 72 4.76 14.90 -3.76
C SER A 72 3.93 13.65 -3.53
N GLU A 73 3.78 12.79 -4.55
CA GLU A 73 3.07 11.51 -4.40
C GLU A 73 3.73 10.62 -3.34
N CYS A 74 5.07 10.61 -3.32
CA CYS A 74 5.81 9.90 -2.28
C CYS A 74 5.56 10.50 -0.89
N ALA A 75 5.49 11.83 -0.76
CA ALA A 75 5.19 12.50 0.50
C ALA A 75 3.78 12.14 1.00
N ASP A 76 2.76 12.24 0.14
CA ASP A 76 1.38 11.86 0.45
C ASP A 76 1.32 10.39 0.92
N TRP A 77 1.97 9.49 0.17
CA TRP A 77 2.01 8.07 0.49
C TRP A 77 2.71 7.80 1.84
N ILE A 78 3.79 8.51 2.15
CA ILE A 78 4.50 8.38 3.44
C ILE A 78 3.60 8.82 4.60
N GLU A 79 2.89 9.94 4.45
CA GLU A 79 1.96 10.46 5.47
C GLU A 79 0.78 9.51 5.70
N ASP A 80 0.21 8.95 4.63
CA ASP A 80 -0.85 7.93 4.69
C ASP A 80 -0.42 6.69 5.49
N HIS A 81 0.87 6.34 5.41
CA HIS A 81 1.46 5.22 6.15
C HIS A 81 1.96 5.61 7.55
N GLY A 82 1.60 6.80 8.06
CA GLY A 82 1.96 7.28 9.39
C GLY A 82 3.40 7.79 9.52
N GLY A 83 4.07 8.06 8.39
CA GLY A 83 5.35 8.74 8.36
C GLY A 83 5.22 10.21 8.75
N VAL A 84 6.21 10.72 9.46
CA VAL A 84 6.28 12.13 9.90
C VAL A 84 7.23 12.87 8.97
N LEU A 85 6.70 13.82 8.22
CA LEU A 85 7.48 14.73 7.37
C LEU A 85 7.72 16.07 8.09
N SER A 86 8.79 16.76 7.69
CA SER A 86 9.05 18.15 8.07
C SER A 86 7.98 19.09 7.47
N ALA A 87 7.90 20.32 7.99
CA ALA A 87 6.93 21.33 7.56
C ALA A 87 6.93 21.59 6.03
N ASP A 88 8.10 21.51 5.40
CA ASP A 88 8.25 21.70 3.95
C ASP A 88 7.96 20.44 3.12
N ARG A 89 7.64 19.29 3.75
CA ARG A 89 7.45 17.97 3.13
C ARG A 89 8.65 17.45 2.32
N LEU A 90 9.83 18.05 2.53
CA LEU A 90 11.07 17.67 1.84
C LEU A 90 11.90 16.64 2.60
N LEU A 91 11.69 16.51 3.91
CA LEU A 91 12.46 15.65 4.80
C LEU A 91 11.53 14.71 5.56
N LEU A 92 11.85 13.43 5.55
CA LEU A 92 11.21 12.40 6.36
C LEU A 92 11.98 12.25 7.67
N ASP A 93 11.29 12.48 8.80
CA ASP A 93 11.82 12.26 10.14
C ASP A 93 11.81 10.77 10.49
N CYS A 94 12.90 10.08 10.18
CA CYS A 94 13.07 8.65 10.42
C CYS A 94 12.88 8.27 11.90
N LYS A 95 13.29 9.15 12.81
CA LYS A 95 13.20 8.92 14.26
C LYS A 95 11.75 8.87 14.76
N LEU A 96 10.91 9.80 14.32
CA LEU A 96 9.50 9.88 14.72
C LEU A 96 8.63 8.90 13.94
N SER A 97 8.99 8.67 12.67
CA SER A 97 8.26 7.77 11.78
C SER A 97 8.37 6.31 12.22
N LYS A 98 9.55 5.84 12.68
CA LYS A 98 9.80 4.42 12.99
C LYS A 98 8.75 3.75 13.89
N GLY A 99 8.19 4.48 14.85
CA GLY A 99 7.18 3.95 15.80
C GLY A 99 5.73 4.14 15.33
N LYS A 100 5.50 4.92 14.28
CA LYS A 100 4.17 5.30 13.76
C LYS A 100 3.87 4.71 12.39
N LEU A 101 4.88 4.16 11.71
CA LEU A 101 4.71 3.51 10.42
C LEU A 101 3.71 2.35 10.52
N VAL A 102 2.59 2.49 9.81
CA VAL A 102 1.56 1.49 9.64
C VAL A 102 1.47 1.12 8.18
N GLU A 103 1.40 -0.19 7.89
CA GLU A 103 1.45 -0.75 6.53
C GLU A 103 0.21 -0.45 5.67
N TYR A 104 -0.73 0.36 6.20
CA TYR A 104 -2.17 0.36 5.91
C TYR A 104 -2.60 -0.60 4.80
N SER A 105 -2.83 -1.83 5.26
CA SER A 105 -3.17 -3.03 4.52
C SER A 105 -4.38 -2.84 3.61
N ILE A 106 -4.35 -3.55 2.47
CA ILE A 106 -5.49 -3.94 1.62
C ILE A 106 -6.77 -4.28 2.43
N SER A 107 -6.63 -4.74 3.68
CA SER A 107 -7.69 -4.99 4.66
C SER A 107 -8.60 -3.79 4.97
N ALA A 108 -8.15 -2.53 4.91
CA ALA A 108 -9.03 -1.40 5.23
C ALA A 108 -10.03 -1.11 4.09
N LYS A 109 -9.58 -1.21 2.84
CA LYS A 109 -10.49 -1.20 1.68
C LYS A 109 -11.42 -2.41 1.70
N LEU A 110 -10.90 -3.61 1.98
CA LEU A 110 -11.72 -4.83 2.11
C LEU A 110 -12.72 -4.76 3.28
N GLU A 111 -12.35 -4.17 4.42
CA GLU A 111 -13.23 -4.01 5.58
C GLU A 111 -14.33 -2.98 5.30
N GLU A 112 -13.99 -1.89 4.59
CA GLU A 112 -14.96 -0.89 4.14
C GLU A 112 -15.90 -1.45 3.06
N GLU A 113 -15.38 -2.22 2.11
CA GLU A 113 -16.16 -2.94 1.10
C GLU A 113 -17.03 -4.04 1.73
N ARG A 114 -16.54 -4.79 2.72
CA ARG A 114 -17.33 -5.78 3.49
C ARG A 114 -18.42 -5.09 4.30
N LYS A 115 -18.13 -3.97 4.99
CA LYS A 115 -19.13 -3.18 5.71
C LYS A 115 -20.16 -2.57 4.76
N ALA A 116 -19.75 -2.11 3.58
CA ALA A 116 -20.64 -1.59 2.55
C ALA A 116 -21.50 -2.68 1.87
N ALA A 117 -20.99 -3.91 1.76
CA ALA A 117 -21.74 -5.07 1.29
C ALA A 117 -22.74 -5.58 2.34
N GLN A 118 -22.36 -5.57 3.62
CA GLN A 118 -23.22 -6.00 4.73
C GLN A 118 -24.44 -5.09 4.90
N ARG A 119 -24.25 -3.75 4.82
CA ARG A 119 -25.36 -2.78 4.84
C ARG A 119 -26.34 -2.99 3.68
N ARG A 120 -25.84 -3.31 2.48
CA ARG A 120 -26.70 -3.62 1.32
C ARG A 120 -27.50 -4.90 1.51
N ALA A 121 -26.89 -5.94 2.09
CA ALA A 121 -27.58 -7.19 2.41
C ALA A 121 -28.65 -6.99 3.48
N GLU A 122 -28.38 -6.18 4.50
CA GLU A 122 -29.35 -5.81 5.55
C GLU A 122 -30.53 -5.00 4.99
N SER A 123 -30.29 -4.05 4.07
CA SER A 123 -31.36 -3.33 3.37
C SER A 123 -32.21 -4.24 2.47
N MET A 124 -31.61 -5.23 1.81
CA MET A 124 -32.34 -6.23 1.00
C MET A 124 -33.13 -7.21 1.87
N SER A 125 -32.59 -7.60 3.03
CA SER A 125 -33.30 -8.43 4.01
C SER A 125 -34.47 -7.68 4.65
N ALA A 126 -34.32 -6.37 4.88
CA ALA A 126 -35.39 -5.52 5.38
C ALA A 126 -36.56 -5.51 4.38
N LEU A 127 -36.32 -5.19 3.10
CA LEU A 127 -37.36 -5.19 2.06
C LEU A 127 -38.11 -6.52 1.93
N LYS A 128 -37.42 -7.65 2.11
CA LYS A 128 -38.04 -8.97 2.06
C LYS A 128 -38.97 -9.23 3.27
N GLY A 129 -38.66 -8.66 4.43
CA GLY A 129 -39.53 -8.70 5.61
C GLY A 129 -40.80 -7.86 5.45
N TRP A 130 -40.74 -6.74 4.74
CA TRP A 130 -41.93 -5.94 4.40
C TRP A 130 -42.84 -6.67 3.40
N ASN A 131 -42.27 -7.30 2.37
CA ASN A 131 -43.03 -8.09 1.40
C ASN A 131 -43.71 -9.33 2.01
N GLN A 132 -43.11 -9.92 3.05
CA GLN A 132 -43.70 -11.07 3.76
C GLN A 132 -44.88 -10.62 4.65
N GLN A 133 -44.81 -9.41 5.21
CA GLN A 133 -45.84 -8.87 6.08
C GLN A 133 -47.07 -8.35 5.31
N GLU A 134 -46.90 -7.98 4.04
CA GLU A 134 -48.02 -7.68 3.13
C GLU A 134 -48.75 -8.93 2.59
N GLU A 135 -48.13 -10.13 2.62
CA GLU A 135 -48.78 -11.40 2.25
C GLU A 135 -49.56 -12.06 3.41
N ASP A 136 -49.22 -11.77 4.68
CA ASP A 136 -49.92 -12.31 5.87
C ASP A 136 -51.12 -11.46 6.33
N ASP A 137 -51.29 -10.23 5.82
CA ASP A 137 -52.39 -9.29 6.15
C ASP A 137 -53.53 -9.25 5.08
N SER A 138 -53.56 -10.20 4.12
CA SER A 138 -54.68 -10.44 3.18
C SER A 138 -55.36 -11.79 3.39
#